data_AF-M1BW43-F1
#
_entry.id   AF-M1BW43-F1
#
_cell.length_a   1.000
_cell.length_b   1.000
_cell.length_c   1.000
_cell.angle_alpha   90.00
_cell.angle_beta   90.00
_cell.angle_gamma   90.00
#
_symmetry.space_group_name_H-M   'P 1'
#
loop_
_entity.id
_entity.type
_entity.pdbx_description
1 polymer ?
#
loop_
_entity_poly.entity_id
_entity_poly.type
_entity_poly.pdbx_seq_one_letter_code
_entity_poly.pdbx_strand_id
1 'polypeptide(L)'
;MDETLIVHVQESESQEQEQIPPLLKPQKNGNGNHDVDDTDLDKTLQKLELFLTLLGFNQSSVLSFVLSWIFFLVLGILVPMVMLEVSNCQNPQIKSFEFDILVSQALLAAASLLCLSHNLRKYGIRKFLFVDRYSGHIERFSNQYHKKISDSVRLLLLWVLPCFLLKTAREIIRILYVQHESWWQSAAISLAFVSSWTYITAIFLSACVLFHLVCSLQIIHFDDYVKFLEREPDCFVLIQEHVRLRYYLSKISHRFRIYLLLLFLIVIVSHFMTLFQTTGYTGLITYINGGDFAVSSIVQVVGVILCLNAAAKISHRAQGIGSIASRWHALATCTSGEASQMRNSTSMSCLEAANRSNSFYMNFSESDLESVDFVTEPTNTQLASYMSSYQKRQALVMYLQNNPGGITIFGWTVDRGLINTIFFIELTVVTFILGKTIVFTGQ
;
A
#
# COMPACT_ATOMS: atom_id res chain seq x y z
N MET A 1 51.41 24.58 -33.77
CA MET A 1 52.19 23.38 -34.12
C MET A 1 51.75 22.30 -33.15
N ASP A 2 50.49 21.87 -33.21
CA ASP A 2 49.88 21.02 -34.27
C ASP A 2 50.65 19.70 -34.35
N GLU A 3 50.06 18.52 -34.22
CA GLU A 3 48.78 18.09 -34.79
C GLU A 3 47.96 17.18 -33.87
N THR A 4 46.65 17.41 -33.94
CA THR A 4 45.50 16.60 -33.53
C THR A 4 45.36 15.33 -34.37
N LEU A 5 45.25 14.16 -33.73
CA LEU A 5 44.67 12.96 -34.35
C LEU A 5 43.20 12.84 -33.91
N ILE A 6 42.31 13.28 -34.80
CA ILE A 6 40.87 13.14 -34.73
C ILE A 6 40.52 11.70 -35.12
N VAL A 7 39.87 10.95 -34.22
CA VAL A 7 39.16 9.72 -34.58
C VAL A 7 37.67 9.99 -34.47
N HIS A 8 37.05 10.15 -35.63
CA HIS A 8 35.61 10.13 -35.85
C HIS A 8 35.01 8.84 -35.28
N VAL A 9 34.08 8.96 -34.32
CA VAL A 9 33.10 7.90 -34.05
C VAL A 9 31.84 8.29 -34.80
N GLN A 10 31.68 7.68 -35.96
CA GLN A 10 30.51 7.78 -36.80
C GLN A 10 29.40 6.92 -36.21
N GLU A 11 28.23 7.56 -36.10
CA GLU A 11 26.93 6.99 -35.84
C GLU A 11 26.58 5.99 -36.96
N SER A 12 26.31 4.74 -36.59
CA SER A 12 25.74 3.74 -37.49
C SER A 12 24.70 2.94 -36.73
N GLU A 13 23.43 3.27 -37.01
CA GLU A 13 22.26 2.43 -36.81
C GLU A 13 22.51 1.03 -37.40
N SER A 14 22.18 -0.01 -36.64
CA SER A 14 22.04 -1.36 -37.17
C SER A 14 20.96 -2.07 -36.36
N GLN A 15 19.86 -2.36 -37.06
CA GLN A 15 18.74 -3.17 -36.60
C GLN A 15 19.23 -4.54 -36.14
N GLU A 16 18.83 -4.97 -34.95
CA GLU A 16 19.01 -6.36 -34.53
C GLU A 16 17.64 -7.00 -34.34
N GLN A 17 17.35 -7.94 -35.24
CA GLN A 17 16.13 -8.73 -35.31
C GLN A 17 15.93 -9.55 -34.03
N GLU A 18 14.75 -9.39 -33.43
CA GLU A 18 14.27 -10.13 -32.29
C GLU A 18 14.03 -11.61 -32.68
N GLN A 19 14.99 -12.48 -32.34
CA GLN A 19 14.90 -13.92 -32.57
C GLN A 19 14.17 -14.59 -31.40
N ILE A 20 12.90 -14.93 -31.64
CA ILE A 20 11.96 -15.61 -30.73
C ILE A 20 12.32 -17.10 -30.60
N PRO A 21 12.41 -17.68 -29.37
CA PRO A 21 12.32 -19.13 -29.15
C PRO A 21 10.85 -19.59 -28.96
N PRO A 22 10.50 -20.84 -29.30
CA PRO A 22 9.13 -21.24 -29.61
C PRO A 22 8.25 -21.47 -28.36
N LEU A 23 7.21 -20.65 -28.27
CA LEU A 23 5.81 -20.96 -27.99
C LEU A 23 5.49 -22.37 -27.41
N LEU A 24 5.25 -22.46 -26.10
CA LEU A 24 4.40 -23.51 -25.52
C LEU A 24 2.94 -23.00 -25.54
N LYS A 25 2.11 -23.50 -26.47
CA LYS A 25 0.66 -23.22 -26.50
C LYS A 25 -0.01 -23.83 -25.26
N PRO A 26 -0.85 -23.08 -24.51
CA PRO A 26 -1.88 -23.68 -23.70
C PRO A 26 -3.03 -24.14 -24.61
N GLN A 27 -3.42 -25.39 -24.45
CA GLN A 27 -4.57 -26.00 -25.10
C GLN A 27 -5.84 -25.26 -24.67
N LYS A 28 -6.50 -24.62 -25.64
CA LYS A 28 -7.76 -23.87 -25.47
C LYS A 28 -8.90 -24.86 -25.24
N ASN A 29 -9.38 -24.99 -24.01
CA ASN A 29 -10.63 -25.67 -23.66
C ASN A 29 -11.30 -24.94 -22.48
N GLY A 30 -12.47 -24.34 -22.73
CA GLY A 30 -13.36 -23.85 -21.65
C GLY A 30 -14.05 -22.49 -21.82
N ASN A 31 -14.42 -22.06 -23.03
CA ASN A 31 -15.09 -20.77 -23.26
C ASN A 31 -16.46 -20.67 -22.52
N GLY A 32 -16.54 -19.84 -21.49
CA GLY A 32 -17.80 -19.57 -20.75
C GLY A 32 -17.62 -18.71 -19.50
N ASN A 33 -16.56 -18.94 -18.71
CA ASN A 33 -16.24 -18.12 -17.52
C ASN A 33 -15.12 -17.09 -17.76
N HIS A 34 -14.41 -17.18 -18.88
CA HIS A 34 -13.19 -16.40 -19.15
C HIS A 34 -13.46 -14.94 -19.52
N ASP A 35 -14.46 -14.67 -20.37
CA ASP A 35 -14.80 -13.31 -20.78
C ASP A 35 -15.48 -12.52 -19.63
N VAL A 36 -16.03 -13.21 -18.64
CA VAL A 36 -16.82 -12.60 -17.56
C VAL A 36 -15.94 -11.89 -16.52
N ASP A 37 -14.78 -12.47 -16.18
CA ASP A 37 -13.92 -11.99 -15.08
C ASP A 37 -13.08 -10.77 -15.47
N ASP A 38 -12.52 -10.76 -16.69
CA ASP A 38 -11.84 -9.58 -17.25
C ASP A 38 -12.82 -8.41 -17.43
N THR A 39 -14.05 -8.71 -17.83
CA THR A 39 -15.12 -7.71 -17.92
C THR A 39 -15.47 -7.13 -16.55
N ASP A 40 -15.39 -7.90 -15.46
CA ASP A 40 -15.72 -7.42 -14.12
C ASP A 40 -14.59 -6.60 -13.47
N LEU A 41 -13.33 -6.95 -13.74
CA LEU A 41 -12.19 -6.12 -13.37
C LEU A 41 -12.23 -4.77 -14.10
N ASP A 42 -12.56 -4.77 -15.38
CA ASP A 42 -12.66 -3.55 -16.18
C ASP A 42 -13.78 -2.63 -15.69
N LYS A 43 -14.95 -3.20 -15.35
CA LYS A 43 -16.06 -2.47 -14.72
C LYS A 43 -15.66 -1.84 -13.39
N THR A 44 -14.92 -2.56 -12.54
CA THR A 44 -14.48 -1.99 -11.25
C THR A 44 -13.43 -0.90 -11.40
N LEU A 45 -12.50 -1.07 -12.34
CA LEU A 45 -11.55 -0.01 -12.70
C LEU A 45 -12.26 1.22 -13.24
N GLN A 46 -13.28 1.06 -14.08
CA GLN A 46 -14.08 2.17 -14.60
C GLN A 46 -14.85 2.89 -13.48
N LYS A 47 -15.43 2.15 -12.52
CA LYS A 47 -16.06 2.75 -11.33
C LYS A 47 -15.06 3.54 -10.50
N LEU A 48 -13.86 3.00 -10.29
CA LEU A 48 -12.79 3.70 -9.58
C LEU A 48 -12.36 4.97 -10.34
N GLU A 49 -12.18 4.88 -11.65
CA GLU A 49 -11.82 6.02 -12.49
C GLU A 49 -12.91 7.11 -12.46
N LEU A 50 -14.18 6.73 -12.52
CA LEU A 50 -15.31 7.66 -12.39
C LEU A 50 -15.31 8.32 -11.02
N PHE A 51 -15.06 7.56 -9.95
CA PHE A 51 -14.95 8.11 -8.60
C PHE A 51 -13.79 9.11 -8.48
N LEU A 52 -12.61 8.77 -9.00
CA LEU A 52 -11.45 9.67 -9.00
C LEU A 52 -11.67 10.91 -9.88
N THR A 53 -12.41 10.75 -10.98
CA THR A 53 -12.82 11.87 -11.84
C THR A 53 -13.77 12.80 -11.10
N LEU A 54 -14.75 12.26 -10.36
CA LEU A 54 -15.68 13.03 -9.55
C LEU A 54 -14.96 13.86 -8.47
N LEU A 55 -13.91 13.32 -7.87
CA LEU A 55 -13.09 14.03 -6.88
C LEU A 55 -12.13 15.05 -7.52
N GLY A 56 -11.98 15.05 -8.86
CA GLY A 56 -11.11 15.96 -9.60
C GLY A 56 -9.71 15.43 -9.89
N PHE A 57 -9.38 14.19 -9.56
CA PHE A 57 -8.04 13.63 -9.78
C PHE A 57 -7.73 13.33 -11.25
N ASN A 58 -8.76 13.07 -12.07
CA ASN A 58 -8.57 12.84 -13.48
C ASN A 58 -8.30 14.18 -14.18
N GLN A 59 -7.03 14.45 -14.49
CA GLN A 59 -6.57 15.68 -15.15
C GLN A 59 -5.93 15.33 -16.51
N SER A 60 -6.64 14.54 -17.31
CA SER A 60 -6.16 14.02 -18.61
C SER A 60 -6.02 15.11 -19.68
N SER A 61 -6.90 16.12 -19.68
CA SER A 61 -6.86 17.27 -20.58
C SER A 61 -6.59 18.57 -19.83
N VAL A 62 -6.12 19.60 -20.54
CA VAL A 62 -5.89 20.94 -19.96
C VAL A 62 -7.21 21.54 -19.43
N LEU A 63 -8.33 21.33 -20.14
CA LEU A 63 -9.65 21.76 -19.67
C LEU A 63 -10.05 21.06 -18.38
N SER A 64 -9.87 19.74 -18.30
CA SER A 64 -10.18 18.96 -17.10
C SER A 64 -9.27 19.34 -15.93
N PHE A 65 -8.00 19.66 -16.19
CA PHE A 65 -7.09 20.24 -15.20
C PHE A 65 -7.63 21.57 -14.66
N VAL A 66 -7.93 22.53 -15.54
CA VAL A 66 -8.43 23.85 -15.14
C VAL A 66 -9.76 23.73 -14.38
N LEU A 67 -10.69 22.92 -14.86
CA LEU A 67 -11.98 22.66 -14.20
C LEU A 67 -11.81 22.03 -12.82
N SER A 68 -10.92 21.04 -12.69
CA SER A 68 -10.61 20.39 -11.41
C SER A 68 -10.06 21.39 -10.39
N TRP A 69 -9.14 22.27 -10.81
CA TRP A 69 -8.59 23.33 -9.96
C TRP A 69 -9.62 24.40 -9.60
N ILE A 70 -10.46 24.83 -10.54
CA ILE A 70 -11.55 25.77 -10.26
C ILE A 70 -12.49 25.16 -9.22
N PHE A 71 -12.89 23.91 -9.41
CA PHE A 71 -13.78 23.22 -8.47
C PHE A 71 -13.14 23.07 -7.09
N PHE A 72 -11.84 22.74 -7.04
CA PHE A 72 -11.08 22.66 -5.80
C PHE A 72 -10.95 24.02 -5.10
N LEU A 73 -10.63 25.10 -5.82
CA LEU A 73 -10.51 26.44 -5.26
C LEU A 73 -11.87 26.95 -4.77
N VAL A 74 -12.94 26.70 -5.52
CA VAL A 74 -14.30 27.14 -5.16
C VAL A 74 -14.82 26.34 -3.97
N LEU A 75 -14.90 25.01 -4.06
CA LEU A 75 -15.48 24.20 -2.99
C LEU A 75 -14.54 23.98 -1.80
N GLY A 76 -13.24 23.92 -2.03
CA GLY A 76 -12.25 23.63 -1.00
C GLY A 76 -11.73 24.87 -0.26
N ILE A 77 -11.81 26.07 -0.86
CA ILE A 77 -11.23 27.28 -0.25
C ILE A 77 -12.25 28.42 -0.18
N LEU A 78 -12.84 28.82 -1.32
CA LEU A 78 -13.71 30.00 -1.38
C LEU A 78 -14.99 29.82 -0.57
N VAL A 79 -15.72 28.71 -0.75
CA VAL A 79 -16.93 28.40 0.01
C VAL A 79 -16.67 28.44 1.53
N PRO A 80 -15.72 27.67 2.09
CA PRO A 80 -15.51 27.66 3.54
C PRO A 80 -15.00 29.02 4.05
N MET A 81 -14.18 29.74 3.28
CA MET A 81 -13.74 31.10 3.63
C MET A 81 -14.91 32.08 3.73
N VAL A 82 -15.79 32.12 2.74
CA VAL A 82 -16.98 32.99 2.74
C VAL A 82 -17.92 32.61 3.89
N MET A 83 -18.13 31.31 4.14
CA MET A 83 -18.97 30.85 5.25
C MET A 83 -18.41 31.26 6.62
N LEU A 84 -17.08 31.25 6.79
CA LEU A 84 -16.40 31.74 7.99
C LEU A 84 -16.56 33.25 8.20
N GLU A 85 -16.58 34.03 7.12
CA GLU A 85 -16.81 35.49 7.19
C GLU A 85 -18.27 35.84 7.47
N VAL A 86 -19.22 35.14 6.84
CA VAL A 86 -20.66 35.36 7.03
C VAL A 86 -21.11 34.92 8.43
N SER A 87 -20.46 33.93 9.03
CA SER A 87 -20.75 33.43 10.39
C SER A 87 -20.27 34.36 11.51
N ASN A 88 -20.23 35.68 11.29
CA ASN A 88 -19.55 36.77 12.02
C ASN A 88 -19.86 36.93 13.54
N CYS A 89 -20.43 35.92 14.20
CA CYS A 89 -20.79 35.86 15.62
C CYS A 89 -19.71 35.28 16.55
N GLN A 90 -18.51 34.93 16.05
CA GLN A 90 -17.44 34.33 16.87
C GLN A 90 -16.33 35.32 17.23
N ASN A 91 -15.70 35.11 18.40
CA ASN A 91 -14.53 35.89 18.82
C ASN A 91 -13.41 35.84 17.76
N PRO A 92 -12.68 36.94 17.54
CA PRO A 92 -11.63 37.02 16.52
C PRO A 92 -10.51 35.97 16.70
N GLN A 93 -10.24 35.54 17.94
CA GLN A 93 -9.29 34.45 18.20
C GLN A 93 -9.78 33.10 17.65
N ILE A 94 -11.07 32.77 17.82
CA ILE A 94 -11.69 31.54 17.29
C ILE A 94 -11.69 31.54 15.76
N LYS A 95 -11.89 32.72 15.16
CA LYS A 95 -11.82 32.86 13.70
C LYS A 95 -10.44 32.56 13.13
N SER A 96 -9.37 33.00 13.82
CA SER A 96 -7.99 32.67 13.39
C SER A 96 -7.70 31.17 13.46
N PHE A 97 -8.24 30.51 14.48
CA PHE A 97 -8.14 29.07 14.69
C PHE A 97 -8.85 28.26 13.61
N GLU A 98 -10.10 28.60 13.28
CA GLU A 98 -10.84 27.92 12.21
C GLU A 98 -10.17 28.12 10.83
N PHE A 99 -9.53 29.28 10.61
CA PHE A 99 -8.75 29.55 9.41
C PHE A 99 -7.51 28.67 9.30
N ASP A 100 -6.75 28.48 10.39
CA ASP A 100 -5.56 27.62 10.39
C ASP A 100 -5.91 26.16 10.08
N ILE A 101 -7.04 25.66 10.62
CA ILE A 101 -7.56 24.33 10.29
C ILE A 101 -7.86 24.26 8.79
N LEU A 102 -8.63 25.22 8.27
CA LEU A 102 -8.99 25.27 6.86
C LEU A 102 -7.76 25.26 5.96
N VAL A 103 -6.75 26.08 6.27
CA VAL A 103 -5.49 26.14 5.53
C VAL A 103 -4.77 24.78 5.57
N SER A 104 -4.66 24.15 6.75
CA SER A 104 -3.98 22.86 6.86
C SER A 104 -4.69 21.75 6.06
N GLN A 105 -6.02 21.70 6.11
CA GLN A 105 -6.81 20.72 5.36
C GLN A 105 -6.76 20.99 3.86
N ALA A 106 -6.81 22.25 3.44
CA ALA A 106 -6.69 22.65 2.05
C ALA A 106 -5.30 22.32 1.50
N LEU A 107 -4.22 22.58 2.25
CA LEU A 107 -2.86 22.20 1.86
C LEU A 107 -2.72 20.69 1.70
N LEU A 108 -3.31 19.92 2.62
CA LEU A 108 -3.28 18.47 2.58
C LEU A 108 -4.01 17.92 1.35
N ALA A 109 -5.23 18.40 1.10
CA ALA A 109 -6.00 18.03 -0.08
C ALA A 109 -5.35 18.52 -1.38
N ALA A 110 -4.73 19.69 -1.40
CA ALA A 110 -3.99 20.19 -2.55
C ALA A 110 -2.76 19.32 -2.85
N ALA A 111 -2.00 18.92 -1.82
CA ALA A 111 -0.88 18.00 -1.96
C ALA A 111 -1.34 16.62 -2.48
N SER A 112 -2.45 16.09 -1.97
CA SER A 112 -3.10 14.88 -2.48
C SER A 112 -3.51 15.02 -3.94
N LEU A 113 -4.22 16.11 -4.29
CA LEU A 113 -4.70 16.38 -5.64
C LEU A 113 -3.53 16.49 -6.62
N LEU A 114 -2.54 17.33 -6.33
CA LEU A 114 -1.34 17.54 -7.15
C LEU A 114 -0.55 16.26 -7.38
N CYS A 115 -0.20 15.55 -6.30
CA CYS A 115 0.66 14.38 -6.41
C CYS A 115 -0.05 13.23 -7.11
N LEU A 116 -1.31 13.00 -6.79
CA LEU A 116 -2.05 11.88 -7.34
C LEU A 116 -2.47 12.14 -8.79
N SER A 117 -2.98 13.34 -9.11
CA SER A 117 -3.34 13.69 -10.48
C SER A 117 -2.12 13.67 -11.41
N HIS A 118 -0.95 14.14 -10.95
CA HIS A 118 0.28 14.06 -11.71
C HIS A 118 0.66 12.62 -12.04
N ASN A 119 0.59 11.72 -11.04
CA ASN A 119 0.88 10.31 -11.25
C ASN A 119 -0.16 9.62 -12.16
N LEU A 120 -1.45 9.92 -11.99
CA LEU A 120 -2.52 9.38 -12.83
C LEU A 120 -2.41 9.85 -14.27
N ARG A 121 -2.11 11.14 -14.51
CA ARG A 121 -1.87 11.69 -15.86
C ARG A 121 -0.67 11.04 -16.54
N LYS A 122 0.42 10.81 -15.79
CA LYS A 122 1.66 10.23 -16.34
C LYS A 122 1.54 8.75 -16.70
N TYR A 123 0.77 7.97 -15.94
CA TYR A 123 0.73 6.51 -16.09
C TYR A 123 -0.61 5.95 -16.55
N GLY A 124 -1.73 6.64 -16.34
CA GLY A 124 -3.08 6.09 -16.48
C GLY A 124 -3.42 5.10 -15.36
N ILE A 125 -4.71 4.86 -15.12
CA ILE A 125 -5.15 4.12 -13.91
C ILE A 125 -4.64 2.67 -13.85
N ARG A 126 -4.65 1.94 -14.97
CA ARG A 126 -4.19 0.54 -15.01
C ARG A 126 -2.69 0.40 -14.72
N LYS A 127 -1.84 1.23 -15.36
CA LYS A 127 -0.38 1.20 -15.12
C LYS A 127 0.03 1.90 -13.82
N PHE A 128 -0.83 2.75 -13.28
CA PHE A 128 -0.68 3.33 -11.96
C PHE A 128 -0.88 2.28 -10.87
N LEU A 129 -1.94 1.47 -10.98
CA LEU A 129 -2.24 0.35 -10.07
C LEU A 129 -1.37 -0.90 -10.33
N PHE A 130 -0.57 -0.90 -11.39
CA PHE A 130 0.27 -2.02 -11.83
C PHE A 130 -0.51 -3.28 -12.27
N VAL A 131 -1.78 -3.12 -12.65
CA VAL A 131 -2.66 -4.22 -13.10
C VAL A 131 -2.30 -4.71 -14.52
N ASP A 132 -1.88 -3.81 -15.40
CA ASP A 132 -1.67 -4.04 -16.85
C ASP A 132 -0.44 -4.90 -17.21
N ARG A 133 0.29 -5.41 -16.21
CA ARG A 133 1.71 -5.76 -16.39
C ARG A 133 1.98 -7.23 -16.67
N TYR A 134 0.96 -8.07 -16.56
CA TYR A 134 1.08 -9.51 -16.77
C TYR A 134 -0.07 -9.97 -17.67
N SER A 135 -0.09 -9.61 -18.95
CA SER A 135 -1.13 -10.05 -19.89
C SER A 135 -1.40 -11.57 -19.89
N GLY A 136 -0.44 -12.41 -19.48
CA GLY A 136 -0.65 -13.86 -19.26
C GLY A 136 -0.99 -14.30 -17.82
N HIS A 137 -0.90 -13.43 -16.79
CA HIS A 137 -1.34 -13.71 -15.41
C HIS A 137 -2.49 -12.82 -14.93
N ILE A 138 -2.93 -11.83 -15.73
CA ILE A 138 -4.11 -11.02 -15.44
C ILE A 138 -5.32 -11.94 -15.25
N GLU A 139 -5.48 -12.96 -16.10
CA GLU A 139 -6.49 -14.01 -15.95
C GLU A 139 -6.40 -14.80 -14.62
N ARG A 140 -5.19 -14.92 -14.04
CA ARG A 140 -4.96 -15.67 -12.80
C ARG A 140 -5.25 -14.83 -11.55
N PHE A 141 -5.14 -13.50 -11.64
CA PHE A 141 -5.26 -12.59 -10.50
C PHE A 141 -6.42 -11.58 -10.61
N SER A 142 -7.14 -11.54 -11.73
CA SER A 142 -8.30 -10.68 -12.01
C SER A 142 -9.28 -10.63 -10.85
N ASN A 143 -9.75 -11.79 -10.41
CA ASN A 143 -10.64 -11.95 -9.26
C ASN A 143 -10.06 -11.36 -7.95
N GLN A 144 -8.76 -11.54 -7.70
CA GLN A 144 -8.10 -11.01 -6.51
C GLN A 144 -7.94 -9.49 -6.58
N TYR A 145 -7.65 -8.95 -7.76
CA TYR A 145 -7.57 -7.52 -8.01
C TYR A 145 -8.94 -6.85 -7.89
N HIS A 146 -9.97 -7.41 -8.51
CA HIS A 146 -11.35 -6.95 -8.39
C HIS A 146 -11.74 -6.82 -6.91
N LYS A 147 -11.55 -7.90 -6.15
CA LYS A 147 -11.86 -7.92 -4.72
C LYS A 147 -11.12 -6.82 -3.96
N LYS A 148 -9.82 -6.66 -4.21
CA LYS A 148 -9.00 -5.66 -3.52
C LYS A 148 -9.39 -4.22 -3.85
N ILE A 149 -9.76 -3.95 -5.11
CA ILE A 149 -10.22 -2.63 -5.57
C ILE A 149 -11.59 -2.32 -4.95
N SER A 150 -12.53 -3.26 -5.02
CA SER A 150 -13.86 -3.12 -4.42
C SER A 150 -13.79 -2.91 -2.90
N ASP A 151 -12.98 -3.70 -2.20
CA ASP A 151 -12.73 -3.55 -0.76
C ASP A 151 -12.13 -2.18 -0.43
N SER A 152 -11.29 -1.61 -1.30
CA SER A 152 -10.67 -0.30 -1.07
C SER A 152 -11.65 0.85 -1.30
N VAL A 153 -12.52 0.76 -2.31
CA VAL A 153 -13.61 1.74 -2.49
C VAL A 153 -14.58 1.67 -1.31
N ARG A 154 -14.93 0.47 -0.86
CA ARG A 154 -15.75 0.28 0.34
C ARG A 154 -15.08 0.84 1.59
N LEU A 155 -13.77 0.64 1.75
CA LEU A 155 -12.98 1.21 2.84
C LEU A 155 -13.06 2.75 2.83
N LEU A 156 -12.93 3.36 1.66
CA LEU A 156 -13.06 4.81 1.52
C LEU A 156 -14.45 5.30 1.95
N LEU A 157 -15.51 4.68 1.43
CA LEU A 157 -16.88 5.04 1.79
C LEU A 157 -17.14 4.83 3.29
N LEU A 158 -16.61 3.74 3.85
CA LEU A 158 -16.72 3.42 5.27
C LEU A 158 -16.03 4.45 6.17
N TRP A 159 -14.98 5.14 5.70
CA TRP A 159 -14.31 6.19 6.47
C TRP A 159 -14.90 7.58 6.22
N VAL A 160 -15.27 7.90 4.99
CA VAL A 160 -15.88 9.20 4.65
C VAL A 160 -17.26 9.35 5.29
N LEU A 161 -18.05 8.27 5.40
CA LEU A 161 -19.40 8.32 5.94
C LEU A 161 -19.46 8.70 7.44
N PRO A 162 -18.68 8.08 8.36
CA PRO A 162 -18.58 8.53 9.74
C PRO A 162 -18.04 9.95 9.88
N CYS A 163 -17.07 10.34 9.04
CA CYS A 163 -16.55 11.71 9.02
C CYS A 163 -17.67 12.71 8.69
N PHE A 164 -18.44 12.42 7.64
CA PHE A 164 -19.61 13.21 7.24
C PHE A 164 -20.66 13.29 8.36
N LEU A 165 -21.03 12.15 8.96
CA LEU A 165 -22.01 12.10 10.05
C LEU A 165 -21.55 12.86 11.29
N LEU A 166 -20.26 12.78 11.64
CA LEU A 166 -19.71 13.48 12.79
C LEU A 166 -19.72 15.00 12.57
N LYS A 167 -19.39 15.44 11.36
CA LYS A 167 -19.43 16.86 10.97
C LYS A 167 -20.85 17.39 10.88
N THR A 168 -21.81 16.63 10.32
CA THR A 168 -23.22 17.03 10.27
C THR A 168 -23.82 17.12 11.66
N ALA A 169 -23.60 16.13 12.53
CA ALA A 169 -24.11 16.14 13.89
C ALA A 169 -23.62 17.38 14.67
N ARG A 170 -22.32 17.69 14.54
CA ARG A 170 -21.73 18.90 15.14
C ARG A 170 -22.38 20.18 14.61
N GLU A 171 -22.55 20.30 13.30
CA GLU A 171 -23.15 21.51 12.71
C GLU A 171 -24.63 21.66 13.10
N ILE A 172 -25.38 20.56 13.19
CA ILE A 172 -26.76 20.55 13.71
C ILE A 172 -26.79 21.06 15.15
N ILE A 173 -25.86 20.61 16.01
CA ILE A 173 -25.74 21.12 17.39
C ILE A 173 -25.45 22.62 17.39
N ARG A 174 -24.59 23.11 16.50
CA ARG A 174 -24.29 24.54 16.37
C ARG A 174 -25.54 25.36 16.01
N ILE A 175 -26.36 24.89 15.06
CA ILE A 175 -27.63 25.55 14.69
C ILE A 175 -28.60 25.58 15.88
N LEU A 176 -28.67 24.50 16.68
CA LEU A 176 -29.60 24.41 17.81
C LEU A 176 -29.23 25.35 18.97
N TYR A 177 -27.94 25.59 19.20
CA TYR A 177 -27.45 26.43 20.31
C TYR A 177 -27.24 27.90 19.93
N VAL A 178 -27.05 28.23 18.66
CA VAL A 178 -26.86 29.61 18.18
C VAL A 178 -28.19 30.12 17.60
N GLN A 179 -28.90 30.97 18.34
CA GLN A 179 -30.15 31.60 17.89
C GLN A 179 -29.89 32.45 16.62
N HIS A 180 -30.29 31.96 15.46
CA HIS A 180 -30.25 32.72 14.20
C HIS A 180 -31.64 33.26 13.82
N GLU A 181 -31.65 34.48 13.26
CA GLU A 181 -32.85 35.20 12.80
C GLU A 181 -33.68 34.41 11.76
N SER A 182 -33.05 33.53 10.96
CA SER A 182 -33.77 32.64 10.05
C SER A 182 -33.17 31.23 9.98
N TRP A 183 -34.02 30.22 10.18
CA TRP A 183 -33.63 28.81 10.23
C TRP A 183 -33.10 28.28 8.89
N TRP A 184 -33.70 28.73 7.78
CA TRP A 184 -33.32 28.29 6.42
C TRP A 184 -31.95 28.80 5.98
N GLN A 185 -31.57 30.03 6.33
CA GLN A 185 -30.24 30.55 5.98
C GLN A 185 -29.14 29.84 6.78
N SER A 186 -29.36 29.61 8.08
CA SER A 186 -28.44 28.85 8.93
C SER A 186 -28.25 27.41 8.43
N ALA A 187 -29.35 26.74 8.04
CA ALA A 187 -29.31 25.41 7.45
C ALA A 187 -28.53 25.37 6.13
N ALA A 188 -28.71 26.38 5.26
CA ALA A 188 -28.00 26.47 3.99
C ALA A 188 -26.49 26.68 4.18
N ILE A 189 -26.09 27.58 5.09
CA ILE A 189 -24.68 27.84 5.44
C ILE A 189 -24.03 26.57 6.00
N SER A 190 -24.74 25.89 6.90
CA SER A 190 -24.29 24.65 7.53
C SER A 190 -24.07 23.53 6.50
N LEU A 191 -25.01 23.36 5.57
CA LEU A 191 -24.89 22.37 4.49
C LEU A 191 -23.72 22.70 3.55
N ALA A 192 -23.51 23.97 3.22
CA ALA A 192 -22.37 24.42 2.42
C ALA A 192 -21.03 24.13 3.14
N PHE A 193 -20.97 24.37 4.44
CA PHE A 193 -19.77 24.12 5.24
C PHE A 193 -19.45 22.62 5.37
N VAL A 194 -20.46 21.80 5.65
CA VAL A 194 -20.34 20.33 5.71
C VAL A 194 -19.90 19.77 4.35
N SER A 195 -20.54 20.20 3.26
CA SER A 195 -20.22 19.68 1.92
C SER A 195 -18.81 20.05 1.47
N SER A 196 -18.38 21.29 1.72
CA SER A 196 -17.00 21.73 1.50
C SER A 196 -15.99 20.90 2.29
N TRP A 197 -16.19 20.76 3.60
CA TRP A 197 -15.30 20.00 4.46
C TRP A 197 -15.21 18.52 4.06
N THR A 198 -16.36 17.93 3.69
CA THR A 198 -16.44 16.54 3.25
C THR A 198 -15.71 16.34 1.92
N TYR A 199 -15.81 17.30 1.00
CA TYR A 199 -15.09 17.26 -0.27
C TYR A 199 -13.56 17.28 -0.08
N ILE A 200 -13.04 18.21 0.73
CA ILE A 200 -11.60 18.30 1.06
C ILE A 200 -11.13 16.99 1.73
N THR A 201 -11.90 16.51 2.71
CA THR A 201 -11.61 15.27 3.44
C THR A 201 -11.62 14.05 2.51
N ALA A 202 -12.57 13.99 1.57
CA ALA A 202 -12.68 12.91 0.59
C ALA A 202 -11.47 12.89 -0.36
N ILE A 203 -10.98 14.05 -0.83
CA ILE A 203 -9.74 14.14 -1.62
C ILE A 203 -8.57 13.56 -0.84
N PHE A 204 -8.36 14.04 0.38
CA PHE A 204 -7.25 13.60 1.22
C PHE A 204 -7.31 12.07 1.49
N LEU A 205 -8.45 11.56 1.95
CA LEU A 205 -8.63 10.13 2.24
C LEU A 205 -8.53 9.28 0.98
N SER A 206 -8.96 9.77 -0.18
CA SER A 206 -8.84 9.07 -1.46
C SER A 206 -7.38 8.81 -1.84
N ALA A 207 -6.50 9.80 -1.68
CA ALA A 207 -5.08 9.61 -1.94
C ALA A 207 -4.44 8.60 -0.97
N CYS A 208 -4.82 8.63 0.30
CA CYS A 208 -4.36 7.65 1.29
C CYS A 208 -4.82 6.21 0.96
N VAL A 209 -6.10 6.05 0.63
CA VAL A 209 -6.68 4.75 0.26
C VAL A 209 -6.08 4.23 -1.04
N LEU A 210 -5.79 5.10 -2.02
CA LEU A 210 -5.13 4.67 -3.26
C LEU A 210 -3.72 4.17 -3.01
N PHE A 211 -2.95 4.83 -2.15
CA PHE A 211 -1.64 4.31 -1.75
C PHE A 211 -1.78 2.95 -1.04
N HIS A 212 -2.75 2.81 -0.13
CA HIS A 212 -3.05 1.54 0.52
C HIS A 212 -3.48 0.43 -0.47
N LEU A 213 -4.27 0.78 -1.49
CA LEU A 213 -4.68 -0.12 -2.57
C LEU A 213 -3.47 -0.58 -3.37
N VAL A 214 -2.61 0.34 -3.82
CA VAL A 214 -1.39 0.00 -4.57
C VAL A 214 -0.51 -0.95 -3.76
N CYS A 215 -0.28 -0.66 -2.47
CA CYS A 215 0.47 -1.55 -1.59
C CYS A 215 -0.20 -2.93 -1.45
N SER A 216 -1.52 -2.95 -1.29
CA SER A 216 -2.29 -4.20 -1.17
C SER A 216 -2.25 -5.06 -2.42
N LEU A 217 -2.23 -4.47 -3.61
CA LEU A 217 -2.06 -5.19 -4.87
C LEU A 217 -0.66 -5.82 -4.94
N GLN A 218 0.38 -5.14 -4.43
CA GLN A 218 1.72 -5.73 -4.37
C GLN A 218 1.83 -6.91 -3.42
N ILE A 219 1.04 -6.95 -2.34
CA ILE A 219 1.02 -8.11 -1.42
C ILE A 219 0.66 -9.40 -2.17
N ILE A 220 -0.26 -9.34 -3.13
CA ILE A 220 -0.65 -10.50 -3.94
C ILE A 220 0.55 -11.10 -4.67
N HIS A 221 1.41 -10.25 -5.25
CA HIS A 221 2.61 -10.68 -5.96
C HIS A 221 3.67 -11.30 -5.02
N PHE A 222 3.82 -10.77 -3.82
CA PHE A 222 4.70 -11.38 -2.82
C PHE A 222 4.17 -12.72 -2.32
N ASP A 223 2.86 -12.85 -2.12
CA ASP A 223 2.23 -14.11 -1.72
C ASP A 223 2.35 -15.17 -2.82
N ASP A 224 2.27 -14.79 -4.10
CA ASP A 224 2.51 -15.72 -5.23
C ASP A 224 3.99 -16.10 -5.34
N TYR A 225 4.91 -15.15 -5.14
CA TYR A 225 6.35 -15.45 -5.10
C TYR A 225 6.70 -16.47 -4.01
N VAL A 226 6.09 -16.39 -2.83
CA VAL A 226 6.29 -17.38 -1.75
C VAL A 226 5.81 -18.77 -2.18
N LYS A 227 4.67 -18.86 -2.86
CA LYS A 227 4.19 -20.15 -3.40
C LYS A 227 5.09 -20.67 -4.51
N PHE A 228 5.62 -19.77 -5.34
CA PHE A 228 6.55 -20.08 -6.41
C PHE A 228 7.89 -20.62 -5.87
N LEU A 229 8.39 -20.05 -4.78
CA LEU A 229 9.56 -20.51 -4.04
C LEU A 229 9.43 -21.95 -3.53
N GLU A 230 8.22 -22.36 -3.10
CA GLU A 230 7.97 -23.73 -2.63
C GLU A 230 7.84 -24.74 -3.78
N ARG A 231 7.46 -24.29 -4.99
CA ARG A 231 7.15 -25.16 -6.14
C ARG A 231 8.32 -25.33 -7.12
N GLU A 232 9.09 -24.28 -7.37
CA GLU A 232 10.13 -24.30 -8.40
C GLU A 232 11.52 -24.56 -7.82
N PRO A 233 12.31 -25.49 -8.42
CA PRO A 233 13.67 -25.79 -7.96
C PRO A 233 14.74 -24.80 -8.48
N ASP A 234 14.42 -24.03 -9.53
CA ASP A 234 15.40 -23.21 -10.24
C ASP A 234 15.71 -21.89 -9.51
N CYS A 235 16.82 -21.89 -8.77
CA CYS A 235 17.30 -20.76 -7.98
C CYS A 235 17.52 -19.47 -8.79
N PHE A 236 17.93 -19.58 -10.06
CA PHE A 236 18.15 -18.42 -10.93
C PHE A 236 16.85 -17.66 -11.23
N VAL A 237 15.78 -18.39 -11.55
CA VAL A 237 14.45 -17.82 -11.84
C VAL A 237 13.89 -17.14 -10.59
N LEU A 238 14.10 -17.74 -9.42
CA LEU A 238 13.70 -17.16 -8.12
C LEU A 238 14.42 -15.83 -7.83
N ILE A 239 15.73 -15.75 -8.08
CA ILE A 239 16.48 -14.50 -7.92
C ILE A 239 15.94 -13.43 -8.88
N GLN A 240 15.73 -13.79 -10.15
CA GLN A 240 15.24 -12.87 -11.17
C GLN A 240 13.87 -12.29 -10.81
N GLU A 241 12.94 -13.13 -10.35
CA GLU A 241 11.62 -12.67 -9.93
C GLU A 241 11.71 -11.81 -8.65
N HIS A 242 12.56 -12.17 -7.68
CA HIS A 242 12.79 -11.34 -6.50
C HIS A 242 13.37 -9.95 -6.83
N VAL A 243 14.35 -9.87 -7.75
CA VAL A 243 14.88 -8.57 -8.23
C VAL A 243 13.76 -7.73 -8.85
N ARG A 244 12.92 -8.35 -9.68
CA ARG A 244 11.80 -7.70 -10.34
C ARG A 244 10.76 -7.17 -9.34
N LEU A 245 10.38 -7.97 -8.35
CA LEU A 245 9.48 -7.57 -7.25
C LEU A 245 10.03 -6.35 -6.50
N ARG A 246 11.33 -6.39 -6.15
CA ARG A 246 12.01 -5.26 -5.48
C ARG A 246 12.02 -3.99 -6.34
N TYR A 247 12.31 -4.14 -7.62
CA TYR A 247 12.30 -3.03 -8.57
C TYR A 247 10.92 -2.35 -8.63
N TYR A 248 9.83 -3.13 -8.59
CA TYR A 248 8.47 -2.57 -8.57
C TYR A 248 8.10 -1.91 -7.26
N LEU A 249 8.52 -2.47 -6.13
CA LEU A 249 8.33 -1.84 -4.84
C LEU A 249 9.08 -0.50 -4.75
N SER A 250 10.31 -0.45 -5.26
CA SER A 250 11.09 0.79 -5.39
C SER A 250 10.41 1.80 -6.30
N LYS A 251 9.88 1.36 -7.44
CA LYS A 251 9.13 2.22 -8.38
C LYS A 251 7.87 2.80 -7.76
N ILE A 252 7.14 2.02 -6.95
CA ILE A 252 5.97 2.49 -6.20
C ILE A 252 6.39 3.51 -5.16
N SER A 253 7.40 3.19 -4.34
CA SER A 253 7.91 4.12 -3.34
C SER A 253 8.30 5.45 -3.99
N HIS A 254 9.01 5.42 -5.11
CA HIS A 254 9.41 6.62 -5.83
C HIS A 254 8.21 7.46 -6.32
N ARG A 255 7.15 6.83 -6.82
CA ARG A 255 5.94 7.54 -7.31
C ARG A 255 5.20 8.28 -6.20
N PHE A 256 5.17 7.72 -4.99
CA PHE A 256 4.46 8.29 -3.84
C PHE A 256 5.36 9.03 -2.85
N ARG A 257 6.69 9.03 -3.05
CA ARG A 257 7.65 9.61 -2.09
C ARG A 257 7.34 11.06 -1.72
N ILE A 258 7.09 11.89 -2.72
CA ILE A 258 6.79 13.32 -2.50
C ILE A 258 5.45 13.46 -1.77
N TYR A 259 4.45 12.68 -2.17
CA TYR A 259 3.15 12.68 -1.50
C TYR A 259 3.25 12.29 -0.02
N LEU A 260 3.92 11.18 0.28
CA LEU A 260 4.09 10.72 1.66
C LEU A 260 4.88 11.75 2.50
N LEU A 261 5.92 12.38 1.93
CA LEU A 261 6.64 13.45 2.63
C LEU A 261 5.72 14.62 2.94
N LEU A 262 5.00 15.14 1.94
CA LEU A 262 4.10 16.28 2.14
C LEU A 262 2.99 15.94 3.13
N LEU A 263 2.45 14.72 3.08
CA LEU A 263 1.50 14.20 4.04
C LEU A 263 2.03 14.28 5.48
N PHE A 264 3.19 13.68 5.76
CA PHE A 264 3.76 13.72 7.11
C PHE A 264 4.12 15.15 7.54
N LEU A 265 4.72 15.94 6.65
CA LEU A 265 5.14 17.30 6.96
C LEU A 265 3.94 18.18 7.31
N ILE A 266 2.89 18.17 6.49
CA ILE A 266 1.69 19.00 6.71
C ILE A 266 0.99 18.56 8.00
N VAL A 267 0.86 17.25 8.24
CA VAL A 267 0.19 16.72 9.46
C VAL A 267 1.00 17.02 10.74
N ILE A 268 2.33 16.92 10.69
CA ILE A 268 3.17 17.27 11.85
C ILE A 268 3.06 18.77 12.15
N VAL A 269 3.14 19.61 11.12
CA VAL A 269 3.03 21.06 11.28
C VAL A 269 1.64 21.44 11.79
N SER A 270 0.56 20.88 11.23
CA SER A 270 -0.82 21.16 11.67
C SER A 270 -1.06 20.72 13.12
N HIS A 271 -0.58 19.54 13.51
CA HIS A 271 -0.68 19.06 14.88
C HIS A 271 0.14 19.91 15.87
N PHE A 272 1.35 20.33 15.47
CA PHE A 272 2.17 21.20 16.31
C PHE A 272 1.54 22.58 16.48
N MET A 273 0.99 23.16 15.41
CA MET A 273 0.24 24.42 15.47
C MET A 273 -0.98 24.28 16.37
N THR A 274 -1.76 23.20 16.23
CA THR A 274 -2.92 22.92 17.08
C THR A 274 -2.52 22.77 18.55
N LEU A 275 -1.41 22.08 18.82
CA LEU A 275 -0.87 21.92 20.18
C LEU A 275 -0.44 23.25 20.80
N PHE A 276 0.26 24.09 20.03
CA PHE A 276 0.69 25.41 20.49
C PHE A 276 -0.51 26.30 20.80
N GLN A 277 -1.50 26.33 19.91
CA GLN A 277 -2.72 27.12 20.06
C GLN A 277 -3.56 26.67 21.25
N THR A 278 -3.78 25.37 21.40
CA THR A 278 -4.54 24.81 22.54
C THR A 278 -3.83 24.97 23.88
N THR A 279 -2.49 25.10 23.88
CA THR A 279 -1.71 25.36 25.09
C THR A 279 -1.65 26.85 25.45
N GLY A 280 -1.55 27.73 24.45
CA GLY A 280 -1.48 29.18 24.62
C GLY A 280 -2.83 29.86 24.87
N TYR A 281 -3.94 29.21 24.55
CA TYR A 281 -5.28 29.74 24.77
C TYR A 281 -5.72 29.60 26.23
N THR A 282 -5.91 30.73 26.92
CA THR A 282 -6.35 30.82 28.32
C THR A 282 -7.86 30.82 28.52
N GLY A 283 -8.65 30.84 27.43
CA GLY A 283 -10.11 30.80 27.49
C GLY A 283 -10.68 29.37 27.61
N LEU A 284 -11.96 29.27 27.96
CA LEU A 284 -12.68 27.99 27.93
C LEU A 284 -12.87 27.52 26.47
N ILE A 285 -12.37 26.32 26.16
CA ILE A 285 -12.59 25.67 24.87
C ILE A 285 -13.93 24.94 24.94
N THR A 286 -15.00 25.56 24.45
CA THR A 286 -16.31 24.91 24.34
C THR A 286 -16.28 23.82 23.26
N TYR A 287 -17.12 22.79 23.40
CA TYR A 287 -17.32 21.72 22.40
C TYR A 287 -17.51 22.25 20.96
N ILE A 288 -18.19 23.39 20.82
CA ILE A 288 -18.43 24.06 19.54
C ILE A 288 -17.14 24.61 18.92
N ASN A 289 -16.14 25.06 19.68
CA ASN A 289 -14.88 25.55 19.11
C ASN A 289 -13.83 24.44 19.01
N GLY A 290 -13.72 23.59 20.03
CA GLY A 290 -12.71 22.53 20.08
C GLY A 290 -13.01 21.32 19.20
N GLY A 291 -14.29 21.07 18.89
CA GLY A 291 -14.68 19.88 18.13
C GLY A 291 -14.14 19.85 16.69
N ASP A 292 -14.03 20.98 15.99
CA ASP A 292 -13.48 20.98 14.61
C ASP A 292 -11.99 20.65 14.58
N PHE A 293 -11.24 21.08 15.61
CA PHE A 293 -9.85 20.68 15.80
C PHE A 293 -9.73 19.17 16.04
N ALA A 294 -10.53 18.64 16.96
CA ALA A 294 -10.50 17.23 17.29
C ALA A 294 -10.88 16.37 16.08
N VAL A 295 -11.96 16.71 15.38
CA VAL A 295 -12.42 15.98 14.18
C VAL A 295 -11.38 16.05 13.05
N SER A 296 -10.81 17.24 12.77
CA SER A 296 -9.77 17.38 11.75
C SER A 296 -8.50 16.58 12.09
N SER A 297 -8.04 16.65 13.34
CA SER A 297 -6.84 15.93 13.80
C SER A 297 -7.03 14.41 13.73
N ILE A 298 -8.20 13.90 14.14
CA ILE A 298 -8.53 12.47 14.03
C ILE A 298 -8.49 12.02 12.56
N VAL A 299 -9.09 12.80 11.65
CA VAL A 299 -9.08 12.48 10.21
C VAL A 299 -7.65 12.46 9.66
N GLN A 300 -6.81 13.45 10.00
CA GLN A 300 -5.41 13.53 9.58
C GLN A 300 -4.61 12.30 10.07
N VAL A 301 -4.73 11.95 11.35
CA VAL A 301 -4.09 10.76 11.94
C VAL A 301 -4.57 9.47 11.27
N VAL A 302 -5.87 9.31 11.04
CA VAL A 302 -6.42 8.12 10.36
C VAL A 302 -5.80 7.96 8.97
N GLY A 303 -5.69 9.04 8.18
CA GLY A 303 -5.07 8.98 6.86
C GLY A 303 -3.58 8.62 6.91
N VAL A 304 -2.85 9.17 7.88
CA VAL A 304 -1.44 8.82 8.14
C VAL A 304 -1.27 7.35 8.51
N ILE A 305 -2.06 6.86 9.47
CA ILE A 305 -2.04 5.46 9.90
C ILE A 305 -2.37 4.52 8.75
N LEU A 306 -3.38 4.85 7.92
CA LEU A 306 -3.73 4.04 6.75
C LEU A 306 -2.54 3.88 5.79
N CYS A 307 -1.82 4.97 5.52
CA CYS A 307 -0.64 4.94 4.66
C CYS A 307 0.52 4.17 5.30
N LEU A 308 0.84 4.47 6.56
CA LEU A 308 1.93 3.82 7.28
C LEU A 308 1.68 2.31 7.43
N ASN A 309 0.49 1.90 7.84
CA ASN A 309 0.14 0.49 8.00
C ASN A 309 0.26 -0.25 6.66
N ALA A 310 -0.17 0.35 5.55
CA ALA A 310 0.04 -0.23 4.22
C ALA A 310 1.54 -0.44 3.93
N ALA A 311 2.36 0.58 4.19
CA ALA A 311 3.80 0.57 3.94
C ALA A 311 4.57 -0.42 4.82
N ALA A 312 4.24 -0.56 6.11
CA ALA A 312 4.85 -1.59 6.94
C ALA A 312 4.34 -2.98 6.62
N LYS A 313 3.06 -3.15 6.30
CA LYS A 313 2.53 -4.48 5.97
C LYS A 313 3.26 -5.07 4.78
N ILE A 314 3.49 -4.28 3.72
CA ILE A 314 4.26 -4.71 2.55
C ILE A 314 5.75 -4.86 2.88
N SER A 315 6.34 -3.95 3.66
CA SER A 315 7.76 -4.04 4.03
C SER A 315 8.07 -5.27 4.89
N HIS A 316 7.21 -5.56 5.88
CA HIS A 316 7.33 -6.77 6.70
C HIS A 316 7.17 -8.05 5.86
N ARG A 317 6.22 -8.06 4.91
CA ARG A 317 6.06 -9.19 4.00
C ARG A 317 7.31 -9.41 3.15
N ALA A 318 7.90 -8.33 2.64
CA ALA A 318 9.12 -8.40 1.84
C ALA A 318 10.35 -8.83 2.67
N GLN A 319 10.50 -8.35 3.90
CA GLN A 319 11.56 -8.76 4.82
C GLN A 319 11.43 -10.23 5.26
N GLY A 320 10.19 -10.74 5.39
CA GLY A 320 9.92 -12.13 5.78
C GLY A 320 10.28 -13.19 4.73
N ILE A 321 10.62 -12.80 3.51
CA ILE A 321 10.97 -13.75 2.43
C ILE A 321 12.23 -14.53 2.77
N GLY A 322 13.23 -13.87 3.37
CA GLY A 322 14.50 -14.50 3.73
C GLY A 322 14.32 -15.68 4.69
N SER A 323 13.49 -15.52 5.74
CA SER A 323 13.25 -16.59 6.71
C SER A 323 12.44 -17.74 6.12
N ILE A 324 11.49 -17.46 5.23
CA ILE A 324 10.74 -18.50 4.50
C ILE A 324 11.69 -19.30 3.61
N ALA A 325 12.58 -18.62 2.87
CA ALA A 325 13.58 -19.27 2.04
C ALA A 325 14.56 -20.12 2.85
N SER A 326 14.99 -19.65 4.03
CA SER A 326 15.82 -20.46 4.94
C SER A 326 15.09 -21.72 5.40
N ARG A 327 13.80 -21.61 5.77
CA ARG A 327 12.99 -22.77 6.14
C ARG A 327 12.85 -23.76 5.00
N TRP A 328 12.59 -23.26 3.78
CA TRP A 328 12.51 -24.09 2.59
C TRP A 328 13.83 -24.82 2.30
N HIS A 329 14.97 -24.12 2.35
CA HIS A 329 16.29 -24.74 2.16
C HIS A 329 16.61 -25.79 3.22
N ALA A 330 16.27 -25.53 4.49
CA ALA A 330 16.43 -26.49 5.57
C ALA A 330 15.59 -27.75 5.33
N LEU A 331 14.30 -27.59 5.02
CA LEU A 331 13.42 -28.73 4.70
C LEU A 331 13.92 -29.53 3.49
N ALA A 332 14.32 -28.85 2.41
CA ALA A 332 14.85 -29.50 1.21
C ALA A 332 16.17 -30.25 1.47
N THR A 333 16.97 -29.81 2.44
CA THR A 333 18.23 -30.47 2.81
C THR A 333 17.96 -31.65 3.74
N CYS A 334 17.16 -31.49 4.80
CA CYS A 334 16.90 -32.55 5.77
C CYS A 334 16.09 -33.73 5.18
N THR A 335 15.12 -33.46 4.32
CA THR A 335 14.29 -34.52 3.70
C THR A 335 15.03 -35.33 2.64
N SER A 336 16.12 -34.81 2.09
CA SER A 336 16.88 -35.49 1.03
C SER A 336 17.76 -36.63 1.56
N GLY A 337 18.12 -36.63 2.84
CA GLY A 337 18.93 -37.70 3.47
C GLY A 337 18.16 -38.99 3.76
N GLU A 338 16.85 -38.90 4.02
CA GLU A 338 16.00 -40.07 4.30
C GLU A 338 15.66 -40.87 3.03
N ALA A 339 15.56 -40.19 1.88
CA ALA A 339 15.26 -40.84 0.59
C ALA A 339 16.40 -41.75 0.09
N SER A 340 17.66 -41.47 0.47
CA SER A 340 18.81 -42.33 0.17
C SER A 340 18.91 -43.56 1.07
N GLN A 341 18.33 -43.53 2.28
CA GLN A 341 18.30 -44.72 3.17
C GLN A 341 17.11 -45.64 2.88
N MET A 342 15.96 -45.09 2.47
CA MET A 342 14.76 -45.90 2.17
C MET A 342 14.86 -46.73 0.88
N ARG A 343 15.71 -46.34 -0.09
CA ARG A 343 15.84 -47.07 -1.37
C ARG A 343 16.76 -48.30 -1.29
N ASN A 344 17.57 -48.43 -0.24
CA ASN A 344 18.45 -49.59 -0.06
C ASN A 344 17.80 -50.72 0.76
N SER A 345 16.52 -50.60 1.11
CA SER A 345 15.79 -51.61 1.90
C SER A 345 14.39 -51.86 1.36
N THR A 346 14.22 -52.10 0.06
CA THR A 346 13.01 -52.81 -0.41
C THR A 346 13.22 -53.44 -1.78
N SER A 347 13.79 -54.65 -1.77
CA SER A 347 13.43 -55.65 -2.77
C SER A 347 12.11 -56.28 -2.33
N MET A 348 11.18 -56.35 -3.29
CA MET A 348 10.00 -57.21 -3.37
C MET A 348 8.62 -56.63 -2.99
N SER A 349 7.82 -56.44 -4.05
CA SER A 349 6.36 -56.51 -4.16
C SER A 349 5.51 -55.24 -3.99
N CYS A 350 5.25 -54.60 -5.14
CA CYS A 350 3.95 -54.16 -5.70
C CYS A 350 2.74 -53.78 -4.80
N LEU A 351 2.11 -52.66 -5.20
CA LEU A 351 0.76 -52.17 -4.90
C LEU A 351 0.56 -51.71 -3.43
N GLU A 352 0.07 -50.53 -3.09
CA GLU A 352 -1.11 -49.82 -3.56
C GLU A 352 -1.12 -48.42 -2.91
N ALA A 353 -1.78 -47.46 -3.54
CA ALA A 353 -1.94 -46.11 -3.02
C ALA A 353 -2.76 -46.09 -1.72
N ALA A 354 -2.36 -45.27 -0.72
CA ALA A 354 -3.23 -44.34 0.02
C ALA A 354 -2.60 -43.83 1.34
N ASN A 355 -2.92 -42.56 1.62
CA ASN A 355 -3.09 -41.94 2.94
C ASN A 355 -1.88 -41.58 3.82
N ARG A 356 -1.70 -40.25 3.88
CA ARG A 356 -1.55 -39.40 5.07
C ARG A 356 -1.47 -40.07 6.46
N SER A 357 -0.59 -39.44 7.23
CA SER A 357 -0.69 -39.04 8.65
C SER A 357 -0.01 -39.90 9.72
N ASN A 358 0.79 -39.20 10.54
CA ASN A 358 1.32 -39.50 11.86
C ASN A 358 2.16 -40.78 12.05
N SER A 359 3.41 -40.59 12.49
CA SER A 359 3.87 -41.08 13.81
C SER A 359 5.39 -40.97 13.90
N PHE A 360 5.88 -40.05 14.73
CA PHE A 360 7.21 -40.15 15.33
C PHE A 360 7.23 -41.42 16.19
N TYR A 361 7.94 -42.46 15.77
CA TYR A 361 8.23 -43.61 16.62
C TYR A 361 9.74 -43.91 16.54
N MET A 362 10.48 -43.35 17.50
CA MET A 362 11.86 -43.76 17.80
C MET A 362 11.79 -45.14 18.45
N ASN A 363 12.41 -46.15 17.85
CA ASN A 363 12.70 -47.40 18.54
C ASN A 363 14.20 -47.71 18.40
N PHE A 364 14.90 -47.67 19.53
CA PHE A 364 16.27 -48.15 19.66
C PHE A 364 16.24 -49.66 19.76
N SER A 365 17.00 -50.35 18.90
CA SER A 365 17.37 -51.75 19.12
C SER A 365 18.79 -51.95 18.63
N GLU A 366 19.72 -52.10 19.57
CA GLU A 366 21.05 -52.65 19.35
C GLU A 366 20.91 -54.08 18.83
N SER A 367 21.58 -54.39 17.72
CA SER A 367 22.07 -55.75 17.45
C SER A 367 23.25 -55.70 16.50
N ASP A 368 24.42 -56.06 17.03
CA ASP A 368 25.65 -56.27 16.28
C ASP A 368 25.49 -57.46 15.32
N LEU A 369 25.67 -57.20 14.03
CA LEU A 369 26.12 -58.22 13.08
C LEU A 369 26.92 -57.55 11.96
N GLU A 370 28.22 -57.86 11.91
CA GLU A 370 29.12 -57.46 10.83
C GLU A 370 28.56 -57.92 9.48
N SER A 371 28.23 -56.96 8.60
CA SER A 371 28.08 -57.21 7.17
C SER A 371 29.00 -56.25 6.42
N VAL A 372 30.05 -56.85 5.87
CA VAL A 372 31.10 -56.22 5.10
C VAL A 372 30.54 -55.66 3.80
N ASP A 373 30.84 -54.38 3.58
CA ASP A 373 30.73 -53.57 2.36
C ASP A 373 30.14 -54.20 1.10
N PHE A 374 29.00 -53.64 0.69
CA PHE A 374 28.94 -53.03 -0.64
C PHE A 374 28.21 -51.70 -0.52
N VAL A 375 28.92 -50.69 0.01
CA VAL A 375 28.53 -49.30 -0.23
C VAL A 375 28.65 -49.10 -1.73
N THR A 376 27.52 -49.17 -2.44
CA THR A 376 27.43 -48.62 -3.79
C THR A 376 27.69 -47.13 -3.64
N GLU A 377 28.95 -46.74 -3.74
CA GLU A 377 29.41 -45.36 -3.68
C GLU A 377 28.52 -44.57 -4.65
N PRO A 378 27.84 -43.49 -4.20
CA PRO A 378 27.05 -42.70 -5.11
C PRO A 378 28.01 -42.16 -6.16
N THR A 379 27.89 -42.69 -7.39
CA THR A 379 28.70 -42.32 -8.56
C THR A 379 29.05 -40.84 -8.47
N ASN A 380 30.34 -40.45 -8.52
CA ASN A 380 30.83 -39.08 -8.28
C ASN A 380 29.96 -37.96 -8.90
N THR A 381 29.27 -38.24 -10.00
CA THR A 381 28.28 -37.38 -10.68
C THR A 381 27.02 -37.09 -9.85
N GLN A 382 26.44 -38.07 -9.16
CA GLN A 382 25.26 -37.90 -8.29
C GLN A 382 25.60 -37.05 -7.06
N LEU A 383 26.72 -37.33 -6.40
CA LEU A 383 27.21 -36.53 -5.28
C LEU A 383 27.51 -35.09 -5.69
N ALA A 384 28.17 -34.90 -6.84
CA ALA A 384 28.44 -33.58 -7.40
C ALA A 384 27.15 -32.79 -7.73
N SER A 385 26.13 -33.46 -8.30
CA SER A 385 24.84 -32.83 -8.60
C SER A 385 24.08 -32.42 -7.34
N TYR A 386 24.12 -33.25 -6.29
CA TYR A 386 23.53 -32.94 -4.99
C TYR A 386 24.22 -31.75 -4.32
N MET A 387 25.56 -31.76 -4.30
CA MET A 387 26.37 -30.66 -3.75
C MET A 387 26.13 -29.34 -4.50
N SER A 388 26.07 -29.37 -5.83
CA SER A 388 25.73 -28.22 -6.67
C SER A 388 24.33 -27.67 -6.37
N SER A 389 23.32 -28.55 -6.22
CA SER A 389 21.96 -28.15 -5.86
C SER A 389 21.91 -27.50 -4.48
N TYR A 390 22.61 -28.07 -3.50
CA TYR A 390 22.75 -27.51 -2.16
C TYR A 390 23.37 -26.11 -2.19
N GLN A 391 24.51 -25.94 -2.88
CA GLN A 391 25.21 -24.66 -3.00
C GLN A 391 24.34 -23.60 -3.68
N LYS A 392 23.59 -23.96 -4.74
CA LYS A 392 22.65 -23.04 -5.40
C LYS A 392 21.54 -22.57 -4.47
N ARG A 393 20.92 -23.48 -3.70
CA ARG A 393 19.89 -23.12 -2.71
C ARG A 393 20.46 -22.26 -1.58
N GLN A 394 21.66 -22.58 -1.10
CA GLN A 394 22.34 -21.81 -0.06
C GLN A 394 22.67 -20.38 -0.55
N ALA A 395 23.15 -20.24 -1.79
CA ALA A 395 23.41 -18.95 -2.41
C ALA A 395 22.13 -18.11 -2.54
N LEU A 396 21.02 -18.73 -2.92
CA LEU A 396 19.70 -18.08 -2.96
C LEU A 396 19.28 -17.57 -1.57
N VAL A 397 19.39 -18.40 -0.54
CA VAL A 397 19.03 -18.00 0.83
C VAL A 397 19.90 -16.84 1.31
N MET A 398 21.21 -16.92 1.13
CA MET A 398 22.14 -15.84 1.49
C MET A 398 21.80 -14.55 0.74
N TYR A 399 21.48 -14.63 -0.54
CA TYR A 399 21.03 -13.47 -1.32
C TYR A 399 19.74 -12.86 -0.74
N LEU A 400 18.71 -13.67 -0.45
CA LEU A 400 17.43 -13.18 0.07
C LEU A 400 17.55 -12.59 1.48
N GLN A 401 18.39 -13.17 2.34
CA GLN A 401 18.66 -12.64 3.68
C GLN A 401 19.42 -11.32 3.65
N ASN A 402 20.43 -11.21 2.78
CA ASN A 402 21.26 -10.00 2.66
C ASN A 402 20.61 -8.88 1.84
N ASN A 403 19.47 -9.15 1.21
CA ASN A 403 18.73 -8.18 0.42
C ASN A 403 17.27 -8.06 0.90
N PRO A 404 17.04 -7.62 2.15
CA PRO A 404 15.69 -7.43 2.66
C PRO A 404 14.94 -6.42 1.79
N GLY A 405 13.80 -6.83 1.24
CA GLY A 405 12.93 -5.94 0.48
C GLY A 405 12.13 -5.01 1.41
N GLY A 406 11.59 -3.92 0.87
CA GLY A 406 10.69 -3.03 1.61
C GLY A 406 10.44 -1.70 0.91
N ILE A 407 9.42 -0.97 1.35
CA ILE A 407 9.22 0.43 0.94
C ILE A 407 10.18 1.29 1.76
N THR A 408 11.09 1.96 1.06
CA THR A 408 12.01 2.93 1.65
C THR A 408 11.55 4.35 1.38
N ILE A 409 11.42 5.17 2.43
CA ILE A 409 11.18 6.60 2.33
C ILE A 409 12.49 7.31 2.68
N PHE A 410 13.14 7.97 1.71
CA PHE A 410 14.43 8.67 1.89
C PHE A 410 15.56 7.80 2.47
N GLY A 411 15.62 6.52 2.08
CA GLY A 411 16.67 5.59 2.53
C GLY A 411 16.35 4.87 3.85
N TRP A 412 15.31 5.30 4.57
CA TRP A 412 14.80 4.60 5.75
C TRP A 412 13.71 3.62 5.33
N THR A 413 13.87 2.34 5.70
CA THR A 413 12.81 1.35 5.54
C THR A 413 11.69 1.64 6.52
N VAL A 414 10.44 1.72 6.05
CA VAL A 414 9.28 1.85 6.94
C VAL A 414 9.07 0.53 7.68
N ASP A 415 9.54 0.46 8.92
CA ASP A 415 9.45 -0.71 9.78
C ASP A 415 8.31 -0.57 10.81
N ARG A 416 8.02 -1.64 11.55
CA ARG A 416 6.97 -1.62 12.59
C ARG A 416 7.36 -0.71 13.77
N GLY A 417 8.65 -0.55 14.05
CA GLY A 417 9.15 0.32 15.12
C GLY A 417 8.82 1.77 14.86
N LEU A 418 9.24 2.31 13.70
CA LEU A 418 8.98 3.70 13.31
C LEU A 418 7.48 4.03 13.28
N ILE A 419 6.65 3.11 12.80
CA ILE A 419 5.19 3.31 12.80
C ILE A 419 4.65 3.40 14.21
N ASN A 420 5.02 2.47 15.08
CA ASN A 420 4.55 2.50 16.46
C ASN A 420 4.95 3.82 17.12
N THR A 421 6.18 4.29 16.91
CA THR A 421 6.63 5.58 17.44
C THR A 421 5.83 6.76 16.89
N ILE A 422 5.65 6.86 15.57
CA ILE A 422 4.85 7.94 14.95
C ILE A 422 3.41 7.89 15.45
N PHE A 423 2.81 6.69 15.49
CA PHE A 423 1.46 6.48 15.98
C PHE A 423 1.31 6.90 17.45
N PHE A 424 2.25 6.53 18.33
CA PHE A 424 2.20 6.93 19.74
C PHE A 424 2.31 8.45 19.88
N ILE A 425 3.23 9.09 19.15
CA ILE A 425 3.38 10.55 19.18
C ILE A 425 2.08 11.23 18.72
N GLU A 426 1.52 10.82 17.59
CA GLU A 426 0.29 11.39 17.05
C GLU A 426 -0.92 11.13 17.96
N LEU A 427 -1.06 9.91 18.47
CA LEU A 427 -2.14 9.54 19.39
C LEU A 427 -2.06 10.33 20.69
N THR A 428 -0.85 10.54 21.24
CA THR A 428 -0.65 11.37 22.43
C THR A 428 -1.08 12.80 22.17
N VAL A 429 -0.73 13.38 21.02
CA VAL A 429 -1.16 14.73 20.65
C VAL A 429 -2.68 14.81 20.50
N VAL A 430 -3.31 13.89 19.78
CA VAL A 430 -4.78 13.86 19.63
C VAL A 430 -5.46 13.67 20.98
N THR A 431 -4.98 12.77 21.83
CA THR A 431 -5.56 12.50 23.15
C THR A 431 -5.42 13.73 24.06
N PHE A 432 -4.29 14.44 23.97
CA PHE A 432 -4.07 15.68 24.70
C PHE A 432 -5.07 16.77 24.27
N ILE A 433 -5.23 16.98 22.96
CA ILE A 433 -6.21 17.92 22.40
C ILE A 433 -7.62 17.51 22.86
N LEU A 434 -7.97 16.23 22.72
CA LEU A 434 -9.28 15.71 23.11
C LEU A 434 -9.54 15.92 24.61
N GLY A 435 -8.55 15.66 25.47
CA GLY A 435 -8.63 15.89 26.92
C GLY A 435 -8.90 17.36 27.26
N LYS A 436 -8.22 18.29 26.56
CA LYS A 436 -8.49 19.73 26.69
C LYS A 436 -9.90 20.13 26.21
N THR A 437 -10.45 19.44 25.22
CA THR A 437 -11.80 19.74 24.70
C THR A 437 -12.95 19.14 25.53
N ILE A 438 -12.75 17.98 26.17
CA ILE A 438 -13.81 17.25 26.89
C ILE A 438 -13.84 17.58 28.39
N VAL A 439 -12.69 17.78 29.04
CA VAL A 439 -12.64 17.92 30.52
C VAL A 439 -13.13 19.28 31.02
N PHE A 440 -13.11 20.32 30.18
CA PHE A 440 -13.50 21.68 30.57
C PHE A 440 -14.97 22.03 30.36
N THR A 441 -15.81 21.10 29.92
CA THR A 441 -17.27 21.28 29.86
C THR A 441 -18.00 20.90 31.15
N GLY A 442 -17.27 20.57 32.22
CA GLY A 442 -17.83 20.05 33.48
C GLY A 442 -17.83 21.00 34.68
N GLN A 443 -17.60 22.30 34.50
CA GLN A 443 -17.70 23.31 35.57
C GLN A 443 -18.59 24.47 35.20
#